data_AF-A0A6L6YM89-F1
#
_entry.id   AF-A0A6L6YM89-F1
#
_cell.length_a   1.000
_cell.length_b   1.000
_cell.length_c   1.000
_cell.angle_alpha   90.00
_cell.angle_beta   90.00
_cell.angle_gamma   90.00
#
_symmetry.space_group_name_H-M   'P 1'
#
loop_
_entity.id
_entity.type
_entity.pdbx_description
1 polymer ?
#
loop_
_entity_poly.entity_id
_entity_poly.type
_entity_poly.pdbx_seq_one_letter_code
_entity_poly.pdbx_strand_id
1 'polypeptide(L)'
;MSFERPTLKEIIERLDGDTQSRLSVPQMRRSNAKVFDRVLAGAAHSLYGYIEYLNRQQFFDTAESDYLDRWASIYGLTRKKATKASGEV
;
A
#
# COMPACT_ATOMS: atom_id res chain seq x y z
N MET A 1 -4.81 13.98 13.12
CA MET A 1 -3.63 13.95 12.23
C MET A 1 -3.89 12.92 11.16
N SER A 2 -3.75 13.27 9.88
CA SER A 2 -3.79 12.29 8.79
C SER A 2 -2.47 11.52 8.77
N PHE A 3 -2.50 10.21 8.59
CA PHE A 3 -1.29 9.43 8.35
C PHE A 3 -0.89 9.60 6.89
N GLU A 4 0.27 10.18 6.63
CA GLU A 4 0.86 10.24 5.30
C GLU A 4 1.87 9.10 5.12
N ARG A 5 1.75 8.36 4.01
CA ARG A 5 2.64 7.24 3.72
C ARG A 5 4.07 7.77 3.52
N PRO A 6 5.04 7.31 4.34
CA PRO A 6 6.41 7.77 4.21
C PRO A 6 7.02 7.28 2.88
N THR A 7 7.82 8.15 2.27
CA THR A 7 8.62 7.82 1.10
C THR A 7 9.66 6.76 1.44
N LEU A 8 10.13 6.01 0.44
CA LEU A 8 11.18 5.01 0.65
C LEU A 8 12.43 5.61 1.31
N LYS A 9 12.80 6.84 0.92
CA LYS A 9 13.95 7.55 1.49
C LYS A 9 13.77 7.80 2.98
N GLU A 10 12.61 8.28 3.42
CA GLU A 10 12.34 8.53 4.84
C GLU A 10 12.35 7.23 5.65
N ILE A 11 11.85 6.12 5.08
CA ILE A 11 11.90 4.82 5.76
C ILE A 11 13.36 4.34 5.91
N ILE A 12 14.18 4.51 4.87
CA ILE A 12 15.61 4.18 4.95
C ILE A 12 16.30 5.02 6.03
N GLU A 13 16.05 6.33 6.08
CA GLU A 13 16.66 7.22 7.07
C GLU A 13 16.23 6.87 8.50
N ARG A 14 14.96 6.52 8.71
CA ARG A 14 14.47 6.05 10.03
C ARG A 14 15.14 4.75 10.45
N LEU A 15 15.13 3.73 9.59
CA LEU A 15 15.75 2.44 9.89
C LEU A 15 17.25 2.58 10.13
N ASP A 16 17.93 3.41 9.33
CA ASP A 16 19.36 3.67 9.53
C ASP A 16 19.64 4.33 10.88
N GLY A 17 18.83 5.33 11.27
CA GLY A 17 18.92 5.95 12.59
C GLY A 17 18.74 4.95 13.72
N ASP A 18 17.72 4.09 13.62
CA ASP A 18 17.44 3.04 14.61
C ASP A 18 18.58 2.03 14.68
N THR A 19 19.09 1.56 13.54
CA THR A 19 20.20 0.61 13.46
C THR A 19 21.49 1.21 14.02
N GLN A 20 21.87 2.44 13.63
CA GLN A 20 23.08 3.08 14.16
C GLN A 20 22.98 3.33 15.67
N SER A 21 21.80 3.65 16.21
CA SER A 21 21.61 3.87 17.65
C SER A 21 21.90 2.64 18.51
N ARG A 22 21.84 1.44 17.92
CA ARG A 22 22.02 0.15 18.60
C ARG A 22 23.40 -0.46 18.38
N LEU A 23 24.18 0.07 17.45
CA LEU A 23 25.52 -0.42 17.13
C LEU A 23 26.57 0.42 17.87
N SER A 24 27.54 -0.25 18.46
CA SER A 24 28.64 0.40 19.19
C SER A 24 29.70 1.02 18.28
N VAL A 25 29.75 0.62 17.01
CA VAL A 25 30.76 1.07 16.05
C VAL A 25 30.08 1.73 14.85
N PRO A 26 30.54 2.93 14.42
CA PRO A 26 30.04 3.57 13.21
C PRO A 26 30.15 2.65 11.98
N GLN A 27 29.05 2.52 11.24
CA GLN A 27 29.03 1.67 10.06
C GLN A 27 29.46 2.43 8.80
N MET A 28 30.26 1.78 7.97
CA MET A 28 30.60 2.30 6.65
C MET A 28 29.35 2.40 5.74
N ARG A 29 29.41 3.30 4.75
CA ARG A 29 28.34 3.53 3.77
C ARG A 29 27.88 2.26 3.04
N ARG A 30 28.78 1.31 2.80
CA ARG A 30 28.54 0.02 2.12
C ARG A 30 28.76 -1.17 3.06
N SER A 31 28.26 -1.08 4.28
CA SER A 31 28.26 -2.20 5.24
C SER A 31 27.02 -3.08 5.08
N ASN A 32 27.07 -4.31 5.59
CA ASN A 32 25.93 -5.21 5.62
C ASN A 32 24.74 -4.61 6.38
N ALA A 33 24.99 -3.86 7.47
CA ALA A 33 23.95 -3.15 8.21
C ALA A 33 23.16 -2.21 7.29
N LYS A 34 23.86 -1.34 6.53
CA LYS A 34 23.22 -0.43 5.57
C LYS A 34 22.52 -1.15 4.41
N VAL A 35 22.89 -2.39 4.09
CA VAL A 35 22.18 -3.21 3.10
C VAL A 35 20.88 -3.74 3.70
N PHE A 36 20.92 -4.26 4.92
CA PHE A 36 19.71 -4.71 5.63
C PHE A 36 18.70 -3.58 5.82
N ASP A 37 19.13 -2.38 6.20
CA ASP A 37 18.24 -1.22 6.36
C ASP A 37 17.48 -0.93 5.06
N ARG A 38 18.15 -1.01 3.90
CA ARG A 38 17.52 -0.78 2.58
C ARG A 38 16.57 -1.90 2.18
N VAL A 39 16.91 -3.16 2.44
CA VAL A 39 16.05 -4.30 2.13
C VAL A 39 14.77 -4.24 2.97
N LEU A 40 14.90 -4.00 4.27
CA LEU A 40 13.77 -3.86 5.18
C LEU A 40 12.92 -2.62 4.83
N ALA A 41 13.55 -1.50 4.49
CA ALA A 41 12.83 -0.31 4.02
C ALA A 41 12.03 -0.60 2.75
N GLY A 42 12.61 -1.34 1.78
CA GLY A 42 11.92 -1.75 0.57
C GLY A 42 10.69 -2.60 0.86
N ALA A 43 10.83 -3.61 1.71
CA ALA A 43 9.72 -4.46 2.13
C ALA A 43 8.61 -3.65 2.84
N ALA A 44 8.99 -2.80 3.80
CA ALA A 44 8.04 -1.94 4.51
C ALA A 44 7.32 -0.96 3.56
N HIS A 45 8.04 -0.37 2.61
CA HIS A 45 7.44 0.54 1.62
C HIS A 45 6.40 -0.18 0.76
N SER A 46 6.70 -1.40 0.28
CA SER A 46 5.75 -2.23 -0.46
C SER A 46 4.52 -2.60 0.39
N LEU A 47 4.72 -2.98 1.65
CA LEU A 47 3.62 -3.29 2.57
C LEU A 47 2.72 -2.08 2.83
N TYR A 48 3.28 -0.89 3.08
CA TYR A 48 2.47 0.33 3.23
C TYR A 48 1.66 0.64 1.96
N GLY A 49 2.23 0.42 0.78
CA GLY A 49 1.49 0.59 -0.47
C GLY A 49 0.34 -0.41 -0.62
N TYR A 50 0.54 -1.65 -0.19
CA TYR A 50 -0.51 -2.66 -0.21
C TYR A 50 -1.63 -2.33 0.80
N ILE A 51 -1.29 -1.84 1.99
CA ILE A 51 -2.28 -1.38 2.99
C ILE A 51 -3.08 -0.21 2.46
N GLU A 52 -2.43 0.77 1.82
CA GLU A 52 -3.10 1.90 1.17
C GLU A 52 -4.08 1.43 0.08
N TYR A 53 -3.66 0.47 -0.75
CA TYR A 53 -4.53 -0.16 -1.74
C TYR A 53 -5.74 -0.83 -1.09
N LEU A 54 -5.55 -1.63 -0.04
CA LEU A 54 -6.64 -2.30 0.68
C LEU A 54 -7.60 -1.31 1.34
N ASN A 55 -7.09 -0.20 1.89
CA ASN A 55 -7.90 0.84 2.49
C ASN A 55 -8.90 1.44 1.47
N ARG A 56 -8.47 1.64 0.22
CA ARG A 56 -9.37 2.06 -0.87
C ARG A 56 -10.45 1.02 -1.19
N GLN A 57 -10.22 -0.27 -0.93
CA GLN A 57 -11.22 -1.31 -1.20
C GLN A 57 -12.23 -1.49 -0.05
N GLN A 58 -11.89 -0.98 1.14
CA GLN A 58 -12.68 -1.16 2.36
C GLN A 58 -13.95 -0.31 2.37
N PHE A 59 -14.03 0.76 1.57
CA PHE A 59 -15.21 1.63 1.49
C PHE A 59 -15.82 1.58 0.09
N PHE A 60 -17.15 1.45 0.03
CA PHE A 60 -17.88 1.25 -1.22
C PHE A 60 -17.75 2.42 -2.20
N ASP A 61 -17.42 3.63 -1.74
CA ASP A 61 -17.25 4.82 -2.57
C ASP A 61 -15.87 4.91 -3.23
N THR A 62 -14.88 4.19 -2.69
CA THR A 62 -13.49 4.18 -3.20
C THR A 62 -13.06 2.83 -3.80
N ALA A 63 -13.84 1.78 -3.56
CA ALA A 63 -13.57 0.42 -3.99
C ALA A 63 -13.59 0.25 -5.51
N GLU A 64 -12.66 -0.56 -6.00
CA GLU A 64 -12.54 -0.95 -7.39
C GLU A 64 -13.50 -2.09 -7.74
N SER A 65 -13.67 -2.36 -9.04
CA SER A 65 -14.75 -3.16 -9.63
C SER A 65 -15.21 -4.36 -8.81
N ASP A 66 -14.31 -5.29 -8.52
CA ASP A 66 -14.64 -6.59 -7.95
C ASP A 66 -14.98 -6.47 -6.46
N TYR A 67 -14.32 -5.55 -5.76
CA TYR A 67 -14.61 -5.22 -4.37
C TYR A 67 -15.92 -4.47 -4.24
N LEU A 68 -16.23 -3.57 -5.18
CA LEU A 68 -17.52 -2.89 -5.24
C LEU A 68 -18.66 -3.87 -5.52
N ASP A 69 -18.46 -4.83 -6.41
CA ASP A 69 -19.44 -5.89 -6.68
C ASP A 69 -19.63 -6.77 -5.44
N ARG A 70 -18.56 -7.05 -4.68
CA ARG A 70 -18.67 -7.72 -3.38
C ARG A 70 -19.48 -6.89 -2.38
N TRP A 71 -19.25 -5.58 -2.28
CA TRP A 71 -20.04 -4.68 -1.45
C TRP A 71 -21.52 -4.70 -1.86
N ALA A 72 -21.82 -4.55 -3.14
CA ALA A 72 -23.19 -4.63 -3.67
C ALA A 72 -23.88 -5.94 -3.29
N SER A 73 -23.17 -7.07 -3.35
CA SER A 73 -23.72 -8.38 -2.98
C SER A 73 -24.19 -8.47 -1.53
N ILE A 74 -23.54 -7.74 -0.60
CA ILE A 74 -23.95 -7.70 0.82
C ILE A 74 -25.33 -7.05 0.95
N TYR A 75 -25.65 -6.09 0.09
CA TYR A 75 -26.95 -5.45 0.02
C TYR A 75 -27.94 -6.17 -0.92
N GLY A 76 -27.60 -7.37 -1.41
CA GLY A 76 -28.44 -8.13 -2.35
C GLY A 76 -28.49 -7.53 -3.75
N LEU A 77 -27.60 -6.61 -4.09
CA LEU A 77 -27.51 -5.98 -5.39
C LEU A 77 -26.48 -6.71 -6.28
N THR A 78 -26.75 -6.78 -7.58
CA THR A 78 -25.83 -7.35 -8.57
C THR A 78 -25.68 -6.42 -9.76
N ARG A 79 -24.48 -6.39 -10.35
CA ARG A 79 -24.21 -5.58 -11.55
C ARG A 79 -25.04 -6.10 -12.72
N LYS A 80 -25.75 -5.20 -13.39
CA LYS A 80 -26.48 -5.53 -14.62
C LYS A 80 -25.50 -6.02 -15.69
N LYS A 81 -25.88 -7.08 -16.40
CA LYS A 81 -25.12 -7.57 -17.55
C LYS A 81 -25.11 -6.51 -18.66
N ALA A 82 -24.04 -6.46 -19.44
CA ALA A 82 -23.98 -5.63 -20.62
C ALA A 82 -25.07 -6.07 -21.62
N THR A 83 -25.86 -5.12 -22.11
CA THR A 83 -26.96 -5.34 -23.04
C THR A 83 -26.79 -4.42 -24.24
N LYS A 84 -27.04 -4.94 -25.46
CA LYS A 84 -26.98 -4.13 -26.68
C LYS A 84 -28.08 -3.07 -26.70
N ALA A 85 -27.82 -1.94 -27.34
CA ALA A 85 -28.84 -0.93 -27.59
C ALA A 85 -29.97 -1.49 -28.47
N SER A 86 -31.20 -1.07 -28.21
CA SER A 86 -32.39 -1.40 -28.99
C SER A 86 -33.22 -0.15 -29.23
N GLY A 87 -33.68 0.06 -30.46
CA GLY A 87 -34.56 1.16 -30.88
C GLY A 87 -34.81 1.08 -32.39
N GLU A 88 -35.98 1.53 -32.83
CA GLU A 88 -36.27 1.73 -34.26
C GLU A 88 -35.69 3.08 -34.71
N VAL A 89 -35.24 3.11 -35.97
CA VAL A 89 -34.69 4.32 -36.62
C VAL A 89 -35.83 5.15 -37.21
#